data_AF-A0AAV7PDB5-F1
#
_entry.id   AF-A0AAV7PDB5-F1
#
_cell.length_a   1.000
_cell.length_b   1.000
_cell.length_c   1.000
_cell.angle_alpha   90.00
_cell.angle_beta   90.00
_cell.angle_gamma   90.00
#
_symmetry.space_group_name_H-M   'P 1'
#
loop_
_entity.id
_entity.type
_entity.pdbx_description
1 polymer ?
#
loop_
_entity_poly.entity_id
_entity_poly.type
_entity_poly.pdbx_seq_one_letter_code
_entity_poly.pdbx_strand_id
1 'polypeptide(L)'
;MPGSKPNHKPASKPAQQLLFSEALHHKRPTPTTTGPHVSPHPTEPIMMSDKEHSTTMERILQEITTVSRRIEGMDASITSLTLETKSMRSDIAGFQSRVTGLEQHMGSLEAQATASQDRDQDLLYLRSKLTDMEDRSRRDNIRLLGIPKK
;
A
#
# COMPACT_ATOMS: atom_id res chain seq x y z
N MET A 1 -28.27 -15.64 -33.70
CA MET A 1 -27.45 -16.65 -32.99
C MET A 1 -26.48 -15.92 -32.07
N PRO A 2 -26.70 -15.91 -30.74
CA PRO A 2 -25.82 -15.23 -29.80
C PRO A 2 -24.67 -16.17 -29.39
N GLY A 3 -23.44 -15.75 -29.61
CA GLY A 3 -22.23 -16.49 -29.23
C GLY A 3 -21.61 -15.90 -27.97
N SER A 4 -21.52 -16.74 -26.94
CA SER A 4 -21.22 -16.46 -25.54
C SER A 4 -19.83 -15.86 -25.27
N LYS A 5 -19.79 -14.90 -24.32
CA LYS A 5 -18.59 -14.50 -23.56
C LYS A 5 -18.25 -15.57 -22.52
N PRO A 6 -16.98 -15.85 -22.22
CA PRO A 6 -16.59 -16.36 -20.91
C PRO A 6 -16.11 -15.24 -20.00
N ASN A 7 -16.43 -15.47 -18.73
CA ASN A 7 -16.49 -14.59 -17.59
C ASN A 7 -15.23 -14.86 -16.74
N HIS A 8 -14.33 -13.90 -16.58
CA HIS A 8 -13.21 -14.03 -15.63
C HIS A 8 -13.45 -13.13 -14.43
N LYS A 9 -13.99 -13.74 -13.35
CA LYS A 9 -13.99 -13.18 -12.00
C LYS A 9 -12.58 -13.28 -11.38
N PRO A 10 -12.16 -12.30 -10.57
CA PRO A 10 -10.88 -12.33 -9.86
C PRO A 10 -10.95 -13.26 -8.65
N ALA A 11 -9.89 -14.07 -8.47
CA ALA A 11 -9.76 -15.01 -7.37
C ALA A 11 -9.57 -14.28 -6.02
N SER A 12 -10.32 -14.74 -5.02
CA SER A 12 -10.26 -14.35 -3.62
C SER A 12 -9.12 -15.09 -2.89
N LYS A 13 -8.42 -14.35 -2.02
CA LYS A 13 -7.44 -14.72 -0.95
C LYS A 13 -7.94 -15.87 -0.03
N PRO A 14 -7.13 -16.53 0.87
CA PRO A 14 -6.09 -15.90 1.71
C PRO A 14 -4.89 -16.72 2.28
N ALA A 15 -4.01 -15.96 2.94
CA ALA A 15 -3.29 -16.20 4.20
C ALA A 15 -2.24 -17.34 4.34
N GLN A 16 -1.07 -16.87 4.77
CA GLN A 16 0.15 -17.58 5.15
C GLN A 16 -0.10 -18.50 6.37
N GLN A 17 0.31 -19.76 6.27
CA GLN A 17 0.52 -20.64 7.43
C GLN A 17 2.00 -20.55 7.83
N LEU A 18 2.27 -19.92 8.97
CA LEU A 18 3.54 -20.02 9.67
C LEU A 18 3.47 -21.23 10.60
N LEU A 19 4.15 -22.30 10.23
CA LEU A 19 4.41 -23.47 11.07
C LEU A 19 5.60 -23.16 11.99
N PHE A 20 5.34 -22.91 13.27
CA PHE A 20 6.36 -23.04 14.32
C PHE A 20 6.21 -24.43 14.94
N SER A 21 7.07 -25.35 14.50
CA SER A 21 7.18 -26.68 15.10
C SER A 21 8.12 -26.63 16.30
N GLU A 22 7.54 -26.90 17.45
CA GLU A 22 8.15 -27.10 18.76
C GLU A 22 9.07 -28.32 18.75
N ALA A 23 10.36 -28.13 19.05
CA ALA A 23 11.33 -29.21 19.15
C ALA A 23 12.24 -29.02 20.37
N LEU A 24 11.89 -29.65 21.50
CA LEU A 24 12.83 -29.93 22.58
C LEU A 24 12.73 -31.41 22.99
N HIS A 25 13.67 -32.19 22.45
CA HIS A 25 13.91 -33.57 22.82
C HIS A 25 14.77 -33.65 24.11
N HIS A 26 14.23 -34.31 25.12
CA HIS A 26 14.85 -35.36 25.94
C HIS A 26 16.37 -35.30 26.19
N LYS A 27 16.76 -34.99 27.44
CA LYS A 27 17.80 -35.73 28.17
C LYS A 27 17.49 -35.78 29.67
N ARG A 28 17.03 -36.94 30.13
CA ARG A 28 16.89 -37.28 31.55
C ARG A 28 18.14 -38.08 31.96
N PRO A 29 18.98 -37.61 32.90
CA PRO A 29 19.99 -38.48 33.50
C PRO A 29 19.37 -39.26 34.67
N THR A 30 19.57 -40.57 34.67
CA THR A 30 19.32 -41.46 35.82
C THR A 30 20.51 -41.38 36.78
N PRO A 31 20.29 -41.23 38.10
CA PRO A 31 21.27 -41.66 39.09
C PRO A 31 20.85 -43.01 39.69
N THR A 32 21.70 -44.01 39.48
CA THR A 32 21.75 -45.24 40.28
C THR A 32 22.45 -44.90 41.59
N THR A 33 21.80 -45.07 42.74
CA THR A 33 22.48 -45.11 44.04
C THR A 33 21.73 -46.07 44.97
N THR A 34 22.40 -47.18 45.25
CA THR A 34 22.03 -48.19 46.23
C THR A 34 22.71 -47.82 47.55
N GLY A 35 21.95 -47.59 48.62
CA GLY A 35 22.44 -47.25 49.96
C GLY A 35 21.30 -47.06 50.97
N PRO A 36 21.52 -47.26 52.27
CA PRO A 36 20.61 -48.01 53.13
C PRO A 36 19.42 -47.22 53.70
N HIS A 37 18.36 -47.98 53.97
CA HIS A 37 17.12 -47.67 54.68
C HIS A 37 17.30 -46.69 55.85
N VAL A 38 16.84 -45.45 55.67
CA VAL A 38 16.56 -44.50 56.75
C VAL A 38 15.05 -44.34 56.86
N SER A 39 14.54 -44.53 58.08
CA SER A 39 13.14 -44.45 58.48
C SER A 39 12.41 -43.21 57.91
N PRO A 40 11.09 -43.29 57.66
CA PRO A 40 10.32 -42.14 57.19
C PRO A 40 10.25 -41.11 58.32
N HIS A 41 11.04 -40.05 58.19
CA HIS A 41 10.82 -38.83 58.97
C HIS A 41 9.50 -38.23 58.47
N PRO A 42 8.57 -37.82 59.36
CA PRO A 42 7.35 -37.15 58.92
C PRO A 42 7.76 -35.91 58.12
N THR A 43 7.34 -35.85 56.86
CA THR A 43 7.36 -34.62 56.08
C THR A 43 6.39 -33.69 56.77
N GLU A 44 6.90 -32.83 57.65
CA GLU A 44 6.13 -31.69 58.13
C GLU A 44 5.61 -30.94 56.91
N PRO A 45 4.30 -30.63 56.84
CA PRO A 45 3.81 -29.75 55.80
C PRO A 45 4.61 -28.45 55.93
N ILE A 46 5.25 -28.02 54.85
CA ILE A 46 5.89 -26.71 54.78
C ILE A 46 4.75 -25.69 54.94
N MET A 47 4.46 -25.34 56.18
CA MET A 47 3.54 -24.28 56.53
C MET A 47 4.27 -22.99 56.22
N MET A 48 4.14 -22.52 54.98
CA MET A 48 4.36 -21.10 54.68
C MET A 48 3.55 -20.32 55.72
N SER A 49 4.21 -19.51 56.53
CA SER A 49 3.49 -18.75 57.56
C SER A 49 2.47 -17.85 56.88
N ASP A 50 1.34 -17.56 57.52
CA ASP A 50 0.31 -16.65 56.99
C ASP A 50 0.89 -15.31 56.51
N LYS A 51 2.01 -14.89 57.10
CA LYS A 51 2.78 -13.71 56.70
C LYS A 51 3.39 -13.83 55.31
N GLU A 52 3.95 -14.98 54.94
CA GLU A 52 4.52 -15.21 53.61
C GLU A 52 3.42 -15.26 52.54
N HIS A 53 2.28 -15.89 52.85
CA HIS A 53 1.10 -15.87 51.98
C HIS A 53 0.58 -14.43 51.77
N SER A 54 0.50 -13.63 52.83
CA SER A 54 0.13 -12.21 52.74
C SER A 54 1.08 -11.41 51.85
N THR A 55 2.39 -11.58 52.00
CA THR A 55 3.37 -10.85 51.17
C THR A 55 3.36 -11.29 49.71
N THR A 56 3.09 -12.57 49.45
CA THR A 56 2.96 -13.10 48.09
C THR A 56 1.72 -12.53 47.42
N MET A 57 0.59 -12.47 48.13
CA MET A 57 -0.64 -11.87 47.64
C MET A 57 -0.46 -10.38 47.32
N GLU A 58 0.21 -9.62 48.19
CA GLU A 58 0.48 -8.20 47.95
C GLU A 58 1.33 -7.96 46.69
N ARG A 59 2.35 -8.79 46.47
CA ARG A 59 3.17 -8.74 45.24
C ARG A 59 2.33 -9.04 44.00
N ILE A 60 1.49 -10.07 44.05
CA ILE A 60 0.60 -10.42 42.93
C ILE A 60 -0.35 -9.26 42.61
N LEU A 61 -0.92 -8.60 43.62
CA LEU A 61 -1.78 -7.43 43.42
C LEU A 61 -1.04 -6.25 42.77
N GLN A 62 0.22 -6.01 43.14
CA GLN A 62 1.06 -5.00 42.50
C GLN A 62 1.37 -5.35 41.03
N GLU A 63 1.66 -6.61 40.74
CA GLU A 63 1.89 -7.08 39.37
C GLU A 63 0.62 -6.94 38.52
N ILE A 64 -0.54 -7.35 39.04
CA ILE A 64 -1.84 -7.17 38.38
C ILE A 64 -2.10 -5.69 38.10
N THR A 65 -1.84 -4.81 39.06
CA THR A 65 -2.01 -3.36 38.88
C THR A 65 -1.08 -2.81 37.80
N THR A 66 0.17 -3.29 37.76
CA THR A 66 1.16 -2.90 36.76
C THR A 66 0.76 -3.37 35.36
N VAL A 67 0.33 -4.63 35.24
CA VAL A 67 -0.16 -5.19 33.97
C VAL A 67 -1.40 -4.44 33.50
N SER A 68 -2.34 -4.13 34.40
CA SER A 68 -3.56 -3.38 34.07
C SER A 68 -3.25 -2.02 33.47
N ARG A 69 -2.33 -1.25 34.08
CA ARG A 69 -1.88 0.04 33.52
C ARG A 69 -1.21 -0.10 32.16
N ARG A 70 -0.44 -1.16 31.95
CA ARG A 70 0.19 -1.43 30.65
C ARG A 70 -0.86 -1.73 29.57
N ILE A 71 -1.90 -2.50 29.91
CA ILE A 71 -3.03 -2.78 29.01
C ILE A 71 -3.75 -1.48 28.63
N GLU A 72 -4.06 -0.62 29.61
CA GLU A 72 -4.68 0.68 29.35
C GLU A 72 -3.82 1.56 28.42
N GLY A 73 -2.50 1.58 28.64
CA GLY A 73 -1.57 2.31 27.77
C GLY A 73 -1.49 1.73 26.35
N MET A 74 -1.59 0.40 26.21
CA MET A 74 -1.66 -0.26 24.91
C MET A 74 -2.98 0.06 24.19
N ASP A 75 -4.11 0.07 24.89
CA ASP A 75 -5.42 0.42 24.32
C ASP A 75 -5.45 1.86 23.80
N ALA A 76 -4.86 2.80 24.55
CA ALA A 76 -4.69 4.17 24.10
C ALA A 76 -3.83 4.26 22.83
N SER A 77 -2.73 3.52 22.79
CA SER A 77 -1.83 3.47 21.62
C SER A 77 -2.52 2.89 20.39
N ILE A 78 -3.26 1.79 20.55
CA ILE A 78 -4.04 1.15 19.48
C ILE A 78 -5.11 2.11 18.95
N THR A 79 -5.78 2.84 19.83
CA THR A 79 -6.79 3.85 19.43
C THR A 79 -6.16 4.96 18.60
N SER A 80 -5.00 5.49 19.04
CA SER A 80 -4.26 6.51 18.30
C SER A 80 -3.83 6.02 16.91
N LEU A 81 -3.22 4.84 16.82
CA LEU A 81 -2.79 4.24 15.55
C LEU A 81 -3.97 3.97 14.61
N THR A 82 -5.13 3.61 15.16
CA THR A 82 -6.36 3.40 14.39
C THR A 82 -6.84 4.71 13.76
N LEU A 83 -6.78 5.82 14.50
CA LEU A 83 -7.14 7.15 13.99
C LEU A 83 -6.16 7.62 12.90
N GLU A 84 -4.86 7.46 13.15
CA GLU A 84 -3.82 7.80 12.16
C GLU A 84 -3.97 6.99 10.87
N THR A 85 -4.23 5.69 10.98
CA THR A 85 -4.49 4.81 9.82
C THR A 85 -5.72 5.25 9.03
N LYS A 86 -6.78 5.71 9.71
CA LYS A 86 -7.97 6.27 9.05
C LYS A 86 -7.64 7.59 8.33
N SER A 87 -6.87 8.48 8.96
CA SER A 87 -6.42 9.72 8.34
C SER A 87 -5.60 9.46 7.08
N MET A 88 -4.58 8.60 7.18
CA MET A 88 -3.74 8.25 6.03
C MET A 88 -4.57 7.64 4.88
N ARG A 89 -5.59 6.83 5.19
CA ARG A 89 -6.48 6.28 4.17
C ARG A 89 -7.28 7.37 3.46
N SER A 90 -7.74 8.39 4.20
CA SER A 90 -8.40 9.56 3.63
C SER A 90 -7.47 10.35 2.72
N ASP A 91 -6.23 10.58 3.16
CA ASP A 91 -5.22 11.31 2.38
C ASP A 91 -4.88 10.58 1.08
N ILE A 92 -4.71 9.24 1.14
CA ILE A 92 -4.49 8.41 -0.05
C ILE A 92 -5.64 8.54 -1.05
N ALA A 93 -6.89 8.50 -0.58
CA ALA A 93 -8.05 8.70 -1.46
C ALA A 93 -8.06 10.10 -2.09
N GLY A 94 -7.69 11.13 -1.33
CA GLY A 94 -7.52 12.50 -1.83
C GLY A 94 -6.43 12.60 -2.90
N PHE A 95 -5.27 11.95 -2.69
CA PHE A 95 -4.20 11.92 -3.68
C PHE A 95 -4.60 11.16 -4.96
N GLN A 96 -5.31 10.04 -4.83
CA GLN A 96 -5.82 9.29 -5.99
C GLN A 96 -6.74 10.17 -6.86
N SER A 97 -7.66 10.91 -6.24
CA SER A 97 -8.54 11.84 -6.96
C SER A 97 -7.76 12.94 -7.69
N ARG A 98 -6.73 13.50 -7.04
CA ARG A 98 -5.85 14.52 -7.66
C ARG A 98 -5.07 13.97 -8.84
N VAL A 99 -4.54 12.75 -8.73
CA VAL A 99 -3.81 12.08 -9.83
C VAL A 99 -4.73 11.89 -11.03
N THR A 100 -5.93 11.36 -10.84
CA THR A 100 -6.91 11.21 -11.93
C THR A 100 -7.27 12.54 -12.58
N GLY A 101 -7.43 13.61 -11.79
CA GLY A 101 -7.67 14.95 -12.34
C GLY A 101 -6.50 15.48 -13.18
N LEU A 102 -5.26 15.23 -12.76
CA LEU A 102 -4.07 15.60 -13.52
C LEU A 102 -3.93 14.81 -14.82
N GLU A 103 -4.22 13.52 -14.80
CA GLU A 103 -4.21 12.67 -16.00
C GLU A 103 -5.23 13.17 -17.04
N GLN A 104 -6.43 13.55 -16.62
CA GLN A 104 -7.44 14.14 -17.51
C GLN A 104 -6.98 15.47 -18.11
N HIS A 105 -6.38 16.33 -17.28
CA HIS A 105 -5.86 17.62 -17.76
C HIS A 105 -4.72 17.43 -18.77
N MET A 106 -3.82 16.47 -18.52
CA MET A 106 -2.74 16.13 -19.44
C MET A 106 -3.28 15.64 -20.78
N GLY A 107 -4.27 14.73 -20.78
CA GLY A 107 -4.91 14.27 -22.01
C GLY A 107 -5.58 15.40 -22.80
N SER A 108 -6.18 16.37 -22.11
CA SER A 108 -6.75 17.57 -22.76
C SER A 108 -5.67 18.45 -23.41
N LEU A 109 -4.52 18.62 -22.75
CA LEU A 109 -3.40 19.39 -23.30
C LEU A 109 -2.77 18.69 -24.52
N GLU A 110 -2.63 17.37 -24.48
CA GLU A 110 -2.16 16.58 -25.61
C GLU A 110 -3.07 16.74 -26.82
N ALA A 111 -4.39 16.63 -26.63
CA ALA A 111 -5.36 16.86 -27.70
C ALA A 111 -5.27 18.28 -28.28
N GLN A 112 -5.10 19.29 -27.43
CA GLN A 112 -4.93 20.67 -27.87
C GLN A 112 -3.63 20.87 -28.68
N ALA A 113 -2.54 20.23 -28.26
CA ALA A 113 -1.26 20.29 -28.96
C ALA A 113 -1.36 19.66 -30.36
N THR A 114 -1.98 18.48 -30.48
CA THR A 114 -2.24 17.84 -31.78
C THR A 114 -3.09 18.74 -32.68
N ALA A 115 -4.20 19.28 -32.16
CA ALA A 115 -5.05 20.19 -32.93
C ALA A 115 -4.33 21.50 -33.34
N SER A 116 -3.31 21.93 -32.59
CA SER A 116 -2.45 23.05 -33.01
C SER A 116 -1.52 22.66 -34.15
N GLN A 117 -0.90 21.49 -34.05
CA GLN A 117 -0.02 20.97 -35.08
C GLN A 117 -0.77 20.78 -36.41
N ASP A 118 -2.00 20.26 -36.38
CA ASP A 118 -2.83 20.11 -37.57
C ASP A 118 -3.14 21.46 -38.23
N ARG A 119 -3.49 22.47 -37.42
CA ARG A 119 -3.70 23.84 -37.91
C ARG A 119 -2.44 24.43 -38.54
N ASP A 120 -1.27 24.17 -37.98
CA ASP A 120 -0.01 24.63 -38.55
C ASP A 120 0.28 23.99 -39.91
N GLN A 121 -0.05 22.69 -40.08
CA GLN A 121 0.04 22.02 -41.39
C GLN A 121 -0.93 22.61 -42.41
N ASP A 122 -2.18 22.89 -42.01
CA ASP A 122 -3.16 23.54 -42.88
C ASP A 122 -2.68 24.94 -43.32
N LEU A 123 -2.09 25.71 -42.42
CA LEU A 123 -1.51 27.02 -42.75
C LEU A 123 -0.35 26.91 -43.74
N LEU A 124 0.53 25.92 -43.59
CA LEU A 124 1.61 25.66 -44.55
C LEU A 124 1.05 25.30 -45.93
N TYR A 125 0.03 24.45 -45.98
CA TYR A 125 -0.65 24.08 -47.22
C TYR A 125 -1.28 25.30 -47.91
N LEU A 126 -2.04 26.11 -47.16
CA LEU A 126 -2.68 27.32 -47.69
C LEU A 126 -1.64 28.34 -48.19
N ARG A 127 -0.53 28.51 -47.47
CA ARG A 127 0.57 29.39 -47.89
C ARG A 127 1.23 28.94 -49.19
N SER A 128 1.45 27.63 -49.35
CA SER A 128 1.98 27.06 -50.59
C SER A 128 1.03 27.33 -51.77
N LYS A 129 -0.27 27.08 -51.57
CA LYS A 129 -1.30 27.32 -52.57
C LYS A 129 -1.41 28.80 -52.97
N LEU A 130 -1.31 29.71 -51.99
CA LEU A 130 -1.31 31.14 -52.24
C LEU A 130 -0.11 31.55 -53.10
N THR A 131 1.09 31.08 -52.76
CA THR A 131 2.31 31.34 -53.56
C THR A 131 2.16 30.88 -55.00
N ASP A 132 1.65 29.65 -55.23
CA ASP A 132 1.42 29.14 -56.58
C ASP A 132 0.39 29.99 -57.37
N MET A 133 -0.68 30.41 -56.71
CA MET A 133 -1.68 31.30 -57.33
C MET A 133 -1.10 32.68 -57.67
N GLU A 134 -0.30 33.27 -56.79
CA GLU A 134 0.38 34.55 -57.04
C GLU A 134 1.33 34.45 -58.23
N ASP A 135 2.09 33.37 -58.32
CA ASP A 135 3.02 33.13 -59.43
C ASP A 135 2.29 32.88 -60.75
N ARG A 136 1.17 32.15 -60.74
CA ARG A 136 0.30 31.99 -61.92
C ARG A 136 -0.25 33.34 -62.38
N SER A 137 -0.81 34.12 -61.47
CA SER A 137 -1.35 35.45 -61.74
C SER A 137 -0.29 36.39 -62.32
N ARG A 138 0.93 36.41 -61.77
CA ARG A 138 2.07 37.16 -62.32
C ARG A 138 2.39 36.75 -63.76
N ARG A 139 2.46 35.44 -64.03
CA ARG A 139 2.72 34.92 -65.39
C ARG A 139 1.63 35.32 -66.37
N ASP A 140 0.36 35.23 -65.97
CA ASP A 140 -0.77 35.58 -66.81
C ASP A 140 -0.84 37.08 -67.07
N ASN A 141 -0.54 37.91 -66.08
CA ASN A 141 -0.41 39.36 -66.25
C ASN A 141 0.71 39.74 -67.24
N ILE A 142 1.88 39.10 -67.15
CA ILE A 142 2.99 39.32 -68.10
C ILE A 142 2.55 38.95 -69.54
N ARG A 143 1.85 37.82 -69.70
CA ARG A 143 1.31 37.38 -71.00
C ARG A 143 0.29 38.38 -71.56
N LEU A 144 -0.61 38.89 -70.72
CA LEU A 144 -1.64 39.85 -71.12
C LEU A 144 -1.03 41.19 -71.57
N LEU A 145 0.01 41.66 -70.90
CA LEU A 145 0.68 42.91 -71.22
C LEU A 145 1.65 42.81 -72.42
N GLY A 146 1.82 41.62 -73.01
CA GLY A 146 2.70 41.41 -74.16
C GLY A 146 4.18 41.67 -73.87
N ILE A 147 4.60 41.61 -72.60
CA ILE A 147 6.00 41.84 -72.22
C ILE A 147 6.80 40.58 -72.56
N PRO A 148 7.77 40.64 -73.50
CA PRO A 148 8.59 39.49 -73.85
C PRO A 148 9.45 39.07 -72.65
N LYS A 149 9.53 37.76 -72.40
CA LYS A 149 10.45 37.20 -71.40
C LYS A 149 11.88 37.46 -71.88
N LYS A 150 12.67 38.22 -71.12
CA LYS A 150 14.12 38.35 -71.32
C LYS A 150 14.83 37.07 -70.91
#